data_AF-A0A939XRM9-F1
#
_entry.id   AF-A0A939XRM9-F1
#
_cell.length_a   1.000
_cell.length_b   1.000
_cell.length_c   1.000
_cell.angle_alpha   90.00
_cell.angle_beta   90.00
_cell.angle_gamma   90.00
#
_symmetry.space_group_name_H-M   'P 1'
#
loop_
_entity.id
_entity.type
_entity.pdbx_description
1 polymer ?
#
loop_
_entity_poly.entity_id
_entity_poly.type
_entity_poly.pdbx_seq_one_letter_code
_entity_poly.pdbx_strand_id
1 'polypeptide(L)'
;ITGLEYLNTSMTKDFYHMFYGCSSLTSLDLSTFDTGQVRDVQSMFERCSNLVTIYVNSDWYVSPALSASMNIFYLCWSLVGGQGTVYDDAHHDGDYAHIDGGPDNPGYLTEKPTGMRGDVNGDSKVDITDATMLINYLLDNDPTGINMENANCDLDGGVDISDATALINYLLEDTW
;
A
#
# COMPACT_ATOMS: atom_id res chain seq x y z
N ILE A 1 4.93 -8.61 9.54
CA ILE A 1 6.09 -9.42 9.08
C ILE A 1 7.18 -8.45 8.66
N THR A 2 8.46 -8.77 8.85
CA THR A 2 9.60 -7.89 8.47
C THR A 2 10.53 -8.62 7.50
N GLY A 3 11.25 -7.89 6.64
CA GLY A 3 12.23 -8.44 5.71
C GLY A 3 11.68 -8.85 4.35
N LEU A 4 10.40 -8.58 4.05
CA LEU A 4 9.82 -8.81 2.73
C LEU A 4 10.40 -7.85 1.68
N GLU A 5 10.81 -6.67 2.12
CA GLU A 5 11.47 -5.62 1.34
C GLU A 5 12.79 -6.07 0.70
N TYR A 6 13.40 -7.16 1.20
CA TYR A 6 14.66 -7.71 0.68
C TYR A 6 14.46 -8.89 -0.27
N LEU A 7 13.22 -9.34 -0.51
CA LEU A 7 12.95 -10.44 -1.43
C LEU A 7 13.00 -9.95 -2.88
N ASN A 8 13.87 -10.56 -3.68
CA ASN A 8 13.82 -10.39 -5.13
C ASN A 8 12.82 -11.40 -5.72
N THR A 9 11.69 -10.90 -6.20
CA THR A 9 10.64 -11.74 -6.81
C THR A 9 10.55 -11.62 -8.33
N SER A 10 11.48 -10.92 -8.99
CA SER A 10 11.45 -10.63 -10.45
C SER A 10 11.40 -11.87 -11.35
N MET A 11 11.83 -13.02 -10.84
CA MET A 11 11.84 -14.29 -11.57
C MET A 11 10.84 -15.31 -11.02
N THR A 12 10.06 -14.93 -10.01
CA THR A 12 9.10 -15.83 -9.35
C THR A 12 7.87 -16.02 -10.23
N LYS A 13 7.47 -17.28 -10.39
CA LYS A 13 6.29 -17.66 -11.19
C LYS A 13 5.10 -18.10 -10.36
N ASP A 14 5.34 -18.40 -9.09
CA ASP A 14 4.41 -19.10 -8.22
C ASP A 14 4.46 -18.48 -6.81
N PHE A 15 3.33 -17.93 -6.38
CA PHE A 15 3.06 -17.44 -5.03
C PHE A 15 1.99 -18.26 -4.31
N TYR A 16 1.74 -19.50 -4.76
CA TYR A 16 0.82 -20.45 -4.15
C TYR A 16 1.06 -20.54 -2.64
N HIS A 17 -0.01 -20.32 -1.87
CA HIS A 17 -0.02 -20.44 -0.41
C HIS A 17 0.95 -19.53 0.37
N MET A 18 1.56 -18.51 -0.25
CA MET A 18 2.67 -17.77 0.37
C MET A 18 2.32 -17.18 1.75
N PHE A 19 1.08 -16.74 1.96
CA PHE A 19 0.58 -16.23 3.24
C PHE A 19 -0.65 -17.03 3.73
N TYR A 20 -0.82 -18.28 3.28
CA TYR A 20 -1.97 -19.10 3.65
C TYR A 20 -2.11 -19.25 5.17
N GLY A 21 -3.28 -18.93 5.70
CA GLY A 21 -3.63 -19.11 7.10
C GLY A 21 -2.92 -18.16 8.07
N CYS A 22 -2.31 -17.08 7.60
CA CYS A 22 -1.68 -16.05 8.43
C CYS A 22 -2.72 -15.18 9.16
N SER A 23 -3.58 -15.81 9.96
CA SER A 23 -4.69 -15.19 10.70
C SER A 23 -4.25 -14.17 11.76
N SER A 24 -2.97 -14.08 12.13
CA SER A 24 -2.48 -13.03 13.03
C SER A 24 -2.06 -11.74 12.34
N LEU A 25 -1.93 -11.74 11.00
CA LEU A 25 -1.56 -10.52 10.26
C LEU A 25 -2.75 -9.57 10.20
N THR A 26 -2.51 -8.30 10.50
CA THR A 26 -3.50 -7.22 10.33
C THR A 26 -3.20 -6.37 9.11
N SER A 27 -1.93 -6.23 8.74
CA SER A 27 -1.49 -5.59 7.52
C SER A 27 -0.33 -6.37 6.89
N LEU A 28 -0.19 -6.25 5.58
CA LEU A 28 0.87 -6.87 4.81
C LEU A 28 1.37 -5.90 3.75
N ASP A 29 2.69 -5.77 3.64
CA ASP A 29 3.35 -4.90 2.69
C ASP A 29 4.12 -5.72 1.65
N LEU A 30 3.62 -5.68 0.42
CA LEU A 30 4.18 -6.34 -0.76
C LEU A 30 4.61 -5.31 -1.81
N SER A 31 4.84 -4.06 -1.43
CA SER A 31 5.16 -3.00 -2.40
C SER A 31 6.46 -3.24 -3.16
N THR A 32 7.35 -4.09 -2.67
CA THR A 32 8.60 -4.47 -3.34
C THR A 32 8.45 -5.69 -4.27
N PHE A 33 7.28 -6.32 -4.30
CA PHE A 33 7.08 -7.53 -5.09
C PHE A 33 6.88 -7.17 -6.56
N ASP A 34 7.69 -7.78 -7.42
CA ASP A 34 7.47 -7.87 -8.85
C ASP A 34 6.56 -9.07 -9.14
N THR A 35 5.44 -8.82 -9.82
CA THR A 35 4.43 -9.81 -10.22
C THR A 35 4.45 -10.14 -11.72
N GLY A 36 5.32 -9.52 -12.52
CA GLY A 36 5.28 -9.63 -13.99
C GLY A 36 5.49 -11.04 -14.55
N GLN A 37 6.20 -11.91 -13.82
CA GLN A 37 6.42 -13.31 -14.18
C GLN A 37 5.45 -14.29 -13.50
N VAL A 38 4.61 -13.82 -12.58
CA VAL A 38 3.74 -14.68 -11.78
C VAL A 38 2.61 -15.26 -12.63
N ARG A 39 2.34 -16.54 -12.43
CA ARG A 39 1.29 -17.30 -13.14
C ARG A 39 0.37 -18.05 -12.18
N ASP A 40 0.80 -18.26 -10.94
CA ASP A 40 0.00 -18.90 -9.90
C ASP A 40 0.03 -18.07 -8.62
N VAL A 41 -1.16 -17.73 -8.13
CA VAL A 41 -1.41 -17.01 -6.88
C VAL A 41 -2.49 -17.71 -6.05
N GLN A 42 -2.76 -18.99 -6.36
CA GLN A 42 -3.85 -19.71 -5.72
C GLN A 42 -3.64 -19.78 -4.20
N SER A 43 -4.70 -19.42 -3.47
CA SER A 43 -4.73 -19.44 -2.00
C SER A 43 -3.60 -18.64 -1.35
N MET A 44 -3.08 -17.61 -2.03
CA MET A 44 -1.98 -16.77 -1.54
C MET A 44 -2.29 -16.15 -0.17
N PHE A 45 -3.53 -15.68 0.06
CA PHE A 45 -3.96 -15.08 1.32
C PHE A 45 -5.11 -15.84 2.01
N GLU A 46 -5.50 -17.01 1.50
CA GLU A 46 -6.64 -17.76 2.04
C GLU A 46 -6.51 -17.96 3.56
N ARG A 47 -7.61 -17.75 4.31
CA ARG A 47 -7.70 -17.84 5.78
C ARG A 47 -6.89 -16.81 6.57
N CYS A 48 -6.47 -15.71 5.95
CA CYS A 48 -5.96 -14.53 6.65
C CYS A 48 -7.11 -13.70 7.26
N SER A 49 -7.85 -14.28 8.21
CA SER A 49 -9.12 -13.73 8.69
C SER A 49 -9.05 -12.35 9.35
N ASN A 50 -7.88 -11.96 9.89
CA ASN A 50 -7.66 -10.64 10.51
C ASN A 50 -6.89 -9.67 9.60
N LEU A 51 -6.53 -10.08 8.38
CA LEU A 51 -5.80 -9.22 7.45
C LEU A 51 -6.75 -8.17 6.91
N VAL A 52 -6.45 -6.91 7.22
CA VAL A 52 -7.26 -5.75 6.85
C VAL A 52 -6.73 -5.10 5.57
N THR A 53 -5.42 -4.94 5.46
CA THR A 53 -4.81 -4.17 4.37
C THR A 53 -3.65 -4.92 3.73
N ILE A 54 -3.62 -4.93 2.40
CA ILE A 54 -2.49 -5.43 1.60
C ILE A 54 -1.98 -4.26 0.75
N TYR A 55 -0.75 -3.83 1.03
CA TYR A 55 -0.07 -2.79 0.25
C TYR A 55 0.70 -3.39 -0.92
N VAL A 56 0.60 -2.78 -2.10
CA VAL A 56 1.28 -3.18 -3.34
C VAL A 56 1.84 -1.96 -4.08
N ASN A 57 2.73 -2.15 -5.06
CA ASN A 57 3.14 -1.04 -5.94
C ASN A 57 2.15 -0.82 -7.09
N SER A 58 2.30 0.30 -7.78
CA SER A 58 1.53 0.70 -8.96
C SER A 58 1.57 -0.32 -10.10
N ASP A 59 2.64 -1.11 -10.18
CA ASP A 59 2.87 -2.09 -11.24
C ASP A 59 2.26 -3.47 -10.91
N TRP A 60 1.59 -3.61 -9.77
CA TRP A 60 0.98 -4.87 -9.37
C TRP A 60 -0.04 -5.34 -10.39
N TYR A 61 0.21 -6.51 -10.98
CA TYR A 61 -0.67 -7.10 -11.96
C TYR A 61 -0.71 -8.62 -11.83
N VAL A 62 -1.89 -9.13 -11.47
CA VAL A 62 -2.26 -10.53 -11.59
C VAL A 62 -3.30 -10.62 -12.69
N SER A 63 -3.07 -11.45 -13.71
CA SER A 63 -3.99 -11.57 -14.84
C SER A 63 -5.33 -12.19 -14.40
N PRO A 64 -6.45 -11.45 -14.48
CA PRO A 64 -7.76 -11.96 -14.03
C PRO A 64 -8.17 -13.24 -14.76
N ALA A 65 -7.88 -13.32 -16.07
CA ALA A 65 -8.17 -14.50 -16.88
C ALA A 65 -7.47 -15.78 -16.40
N LEU A 66 -6.33 -15.67 -15.72
CA LEU A 66 -5.61 -16.80 -15.14
C LEU A 66 -6.08 -17.11 -13.72
N SER A 67 -6.51 -16.09 -12.97
CA SER A 67 -6.77 -16.18 -11.54
C SER A 67 -8.25 -16.20 -11.14
N ALA A 68 -9.20 -16.02 -12.07
CA ALA A 68 -10.64 -16.01 -11.80
C ALA A 68 -11.16 -17.30 -11.14
N SER A 69 -10.47 -18.44 -11.28
CA SER A 69 -10.83 -19.69 -10.61
C SER A 69 -10.04 -19.99 -9.33
N MET A 70 -9.19 -19.06 -8.89
CA MET A 70 -8.29 -19.24 -7.75
C MET A 70 -8.91 -18.68 -6.48
N ASN A 71 -8.79 -19.38 -5.35
CA ASN A 71 -9.29 -18.91 -4.06
C ASN A 71 -8.28 -18.00 -3.36
N ILE A 72 -7.96 -16.83 -3.93
CA ILE A 72 -6.88 -15.97 -3.44
C ILE A 72 -7.16 -15.42 -2.03
N PHE A 73 -8.38 -14.92 -1.81
CA PHE A 73 -8.79 -14.21 -0.60
C PHE A 73 -9.87 -14.96 0.20
N TYR A 74 -10.05 -16.27 -0.03
CA TYR A 74 -11.10 -17.02 0.63
C TYR A 74 -10.94 -16.97 2.17
N LEU A 75 -12.01 -16.59 2.89
CA LEU A 75 -12.01 -16.39 4.35
C LEU A 75 -11.13 -15.25 4.86
N CYS A 76 -10.86 -14.22 4.05
CA CYS A 76 -10.23 -12.96 4.48
C CYS A 76 -11.26 -11.94 4.98
N TRP A 77 -12.03 -12.31 6.02
CA TRP A 77 -13.24 -11.58 6.45
C TRP A 77 -13.03 -10.12 6.86
N SER A 78 -11.80 -9.71 7.18
CA SER A 78 -11.50 -8.34 7.62
C SER A 78 -10.93 -7.45 6.50
N LEU A 79 -10.76 -7.98 5.29
CA LEU A 79 -10.05 -7.30 4.20
C LEU A 79 -10.86 -6.11 3.68
N VAL A 80 -10.16 -4.99 3.48
CA VAL A 80 -10.71 -3.75 2.93
C VAL A 80 -9.72 -3.18 1.91
N GLY A 81 -10.19 -2.94 0.68
CA GLY A 81 -9.44 -2.27 -0.37
C GLY A 81 -9.15 -0.81 -0.05
N GLY A 82 -8.16 -0.23 -0.74
CA GLY A 82 -7.69 1.13 -0.46
C GLY A 82 -8.74 2.24 -0.62
N GLN A 83 -9.83 1.97 -1.35
CA GLN A 83 -10.96 2.89 -1.56
C GLN A 83 -12.23 2.42 -0.84
N GLY A 84 -12.08 1.52 0.14
CA GLY A 84 -13.15 1.09 1.03
C GLY A 84 -13.95 -0.12 0.54
N THR A 85 -13.51 -0.82 -0.51
CA THR A 85 -14.14 -2.08 -0.93
C THR A 85 -13.99 -3.13 0.17
N VAL A 86 -15.08 -3.44 0.87
CA VAL A 86 -15.11 -4.46 1.93
C VAL A 86 -15.20 -5.85 1.31
N TYR A 87 -14.50 -6.80 1.90
CA TYR A 87 -14.54 -8.21 1.52
C TYR A 87 -15.97 -8.75 1.29
N ASP A 88 -16.13 -9.44 0.17
CA ASP A 88 -17.31 -10.20 -0.22
C ASP A 88 -16.91 -11.65 -0.54
N ASP A 89 -17.59 -12.62 0.08
CA ASP A 89 -17.35 -14.06 -0.11
C ASP A 89 -17.66 -14.51 -1.55
N ALA A 90 -18.48 -13.76 -2.30
CA ALA A 90 -18.68 -14.03 -3.72
C ALA A 90 -17.49 -13.62 -4.61
N HIS A 91 -16.58 -12.79 -4.09
CA HIS A 91 -15.50 -12.16 -4.83
C HIS A 91 -14.16 -12.43 -4.14
N HIS A 92 -13.79 -13.70 -3.99
CA HIS A 92 -12.57 -14.11 -3.30
C HIS A 92 -11.42 -14.49 -4.26
N ASP A 93 -11.60 -14.21 -5.55
CA ASP A 93 -10.74 -14.68 -6.63
C ASP A 93 -9.87 -13.59 -7.25
N GLY A 94 -9.27 -13.93 -8.40
CA GLY A 94 -8.41 -13.07 -9.19
C GLY A 94 -9.01 -11.76 -9.67
N ASP A 95 -10.33 -11.68 -9.81
CA ASP A 95 -10.99 -10.49 -10.33
C ASP A 95 -10.86 -9.31 -9.36
N TYR A 96 -10.60 -9.56 -8.06
CA TYR A 96 -10.39 -8.52 -7.04
C TYR A 96 -8.92 -8.38 -6.61
N ALA A 97 -8.01 -9.13 -7.25
CA ALA A 97 -6.57 -9.12 -6.95
C ALA A 97 -5.81 -7.95 -7.62
N HIS A 98 -6.43 -6.77 -7.61
CA HIS A 98 -5.87 -5.52 -8.14
C HIS A 98 -6.08 -4.36 -7.16
N ILE A 99 -5.42 -3.23 -7.42
CA ILE A 99 -5.59 -1.99 -6.65
C ILE A 99 -7.05 -1.56 -6.70
N ASP A 100 -7.62 -1.29 -5.53
CA ASP A 100 -9.00 -0.85 -5.37
C ASP A 100 -9.22 0.50 -6.05
N GLY A 101 -10.05 0.52 -7.09
CA GLY A 101 -10.49 1.74 -7.77
C GLY A 101 -11.81 2.30 -7.22
N GLY A 102 -12.31 1.75 -6.11
CA GLY A 102 -13.59 2.13 -5.51
C GLY A 102 -14.79 1.51 -6.23
N PRO A 103 -15.99 2.10 -6.09
CA PRO A 103 -17.24 1.46 -6.53
C PRO A 103 -17.32 1.07 -8.01
N ASP A 104 -16.58 1.77 -8.88
CA ASP A 104 -16.58 1.51 -10.32
C ASP A 104 -15.56 0.42 -10.73
N ASN A 105 -14.59 0.12 -9.86
CA ASN A 105 -13.55 -0.90 -10.09
C ASN A 105 -13.07 -1.49 -8.75
N PRO A 106 -13.92 -2.27 -8.05
CA PRO A 106 -13.63 -2.73 -6.71
C PRO A 106 -12.48 -3.73 -6.70
N GLY A 107 -11.54 -3.55 -5.79
CA GLY A 107 -10.42 -4.48 -5.55
C GLY A 107 -10.06 -4.51 -4.08
N TYR A 108 -9.20 -5.45 -3.67
CA TYR A 108 -8.80 -5.56 -2.26
C TYR A 108 -7.40 -5.05 -1.95
N LEU A 109 -6.66 -4.62 -2.97
CA LEU A 109 -5.29 -4.14 -2.78
C LEU A 109 -5.28 -2.64 -2.60
N THR A 110 -4.37 -2.17 -1.77
CA THR A 110 -4.10 -0.75 -1.56
C THR A 110 -2.79 -0.42 -2.24
N GLU A 111 -2.78 0.54 -3.15
CA GLU A 111 -1.52 1.08 -3.64
C GLU A 111 -0.76 1.67 -2.45
N LYS A 112 0.47 1.22 -2.24
CA LYS A 112 1.33 1.85 -1.25
C LYS A 112 1.64 3.24 -1.77
N PRO A 113 1.44 4.30 -0.96
CA PRO A 113 1.84 5.63 -1.35
C PRO A 113 3.30 5.60 -1.83
N THR A 114 3.51 5.87 -3.13
CA THR A 114 4.85 5.88 -3.75
C THR A 114 5.56 7.21 -3.53
N GLY A 115 4.81 8.21 -3.06
CA GLY A 115 5.40 9.40 -2.50
C GLY A 115 6.12 9.03 -1.22
N MET A 116 7.42 9.32 -1.15
CA MET A 116 8.13 9.11 0.11
C MET A 116 7.41 9.93 1.17
N ARG A 117 7.07 9.33 2.31
CA ARG A 117 6.54 10.08 3.45
C ARG A 117 7.48 11.25 3.72
N GLY A 118 6.97 12.48 3.64
CA GLY A 118 7.79 13.69 3.68
C GLY A 118 8.19 14.30 2.32
N ASP A 119 7.90 13.68 1.17
CA ASP A 119 8.03 14.25 -0.18
C ASP A 119 6.80 15.10 -0.49
N VAL A 120 6.72 16.24 0.17
CA VAL A 120 5.55 17.12 0.15
C VAL A 120 5.38 17.79 -1.20
N ASN A 121 6.47 18.02 -1.93
CA ASN A 121 6.46 18.68 -3.24
C ASN A 121 6.33 17.71 -4.44
N GLY A 122 6.44 16.40 -4.21
CA GLY A 122 6.28 15.35 -5.21
C GLY A 122 7.48 15.20 -6.17
N ASP A 123 8.67 15.69 -5.79
CA ASP A 123 9.89 15.62 -6.62
C ASP A 123 10.67 14.30 -6.46
N SER A 124 10.11 13.36 -5.68
CA SER A 124 10.73 12.08 -5.37
C SER A 124 12.03 12.23 -4.56
N LYS A 125 12.15 13.27 -3.73
CA LYS A 125 13.15 13.42 -2.67
C LYS A 125 12.45 13.82 -1.37
N VAL A 126 13.11 13.57 -0.24
CA VAL A 126 12.70 14.09 1.06
C VAL A 126 13.82 15.00 1.52
N ASP A 127 13.65 16.31 1.36
CA ASP A 127 14.62 17.32 1.72
C ASP A 127 14.00 18.61 2.30
N ILE A 128 14.81 19.63 2.50
CA ILE A 128 14.36 20.88 3.17
C ILE A 128 13.31 21.64 2.35
N THR A 129 13.20 21.39 1.04
CA THR A 129 12.20 22.01 0.19
C THR A 129 10.79 21.48 0.50
N ASP A 130 10.68 20.22 0.93
CA ASP A 130 9.43 19.64 1.41
C ASP A 130 8.97 20.26 2.72
N ALA A 131 9.88 20.38 3.69
CA ALA A 131 9.60 21.05 4.96
C ALA A 131 9.18 22.51 4.73
N THR A 132 9.81 23.20 3.79
CA THR A 132 9.45 24.58 3.41
C THR A 132 8.04 24.63 2.82
N MET A 133 7.70 23.70 1.94
CA MET A 133 6.38 23.64 1.30
C MET A 133 5.28 23.32 2.32
N LEU A 134 5.53 22.36 3.21
CA LEU A 134 4.61 21.98 4.28
C LEU A 134 4.35 23.16 5.21
N ILE A 135 5.39 23.87 5.65
CA ILE A 135 5.24 25.05 6.52
C ILE A 135 4.44 26.15 5.83
N ASN A 136 4.70 26.44 4.54
CA ASN A 136 3.94 27.44 3.80
C ASN A 136 2.46 27.08 3.69
N TYR A 137 2.15 25.80 3.41
CA TYR A 137 0.77 25.32 3.45
C TYR A 137 0.12 25.51 4.82
N LEU A 138 0.81 25.18 5.91
CA LEU A 138 0.27 25.34 7.27
C LEU A 138 0.02 26.81 7.65
N LEU A 139 0.77 27.75 7.07
CA LEU A 139 0.64 29.19 7.31
C LEU A 139 -0.48 29.82 6.47
N ASP A 140 -0.52 29.50 5.18
CA ASP A 140 -1.38 30.19 4.20
C ASP A 140 -2.63 29.39 3.84
N ASN A 141 -2.70 28.11 4.24
CA ASN A 141 -3.77 27.15 3.95
C ASN A 141 -4.06 27.00 2.44
N ASP A 142 -3.00 27.10 1.62
CA ASP A 142 -3.03 26.89 0.18
C ASP A 142 -2.46 25.52 -0.18
N PRO A 143 -3.30 24.53 -0.58
CA PRO A 143 -2.85 23.18 -0.90
C PRO A 143 -2.20 23.07 -2.29
N THR A 144 -2.02 24.17 -3.02
CA THR A 144 -1.49 24.13 -4.39
C THR A 144 -0.10 23.51 -4.44
N GLY A 145 0.02 22.39 -5.16
CA GLY A 145 1.27 21.67 -5.37
C GLY A 145 1.69 20.76 -4.22
N ILE A 146 0.91 20.69 -3.13
CA ILE A 146 1.18 19.76 -2.03
C ILE A 146 0.66 18.37 -2.36
N ASN A 147 1.49 17.35 -2.06
CA ASN A 147 1.02 15.99 -1.92
C ASN A 147 0.54 15.76 -0.48
N MET A 148 -0.79 15.78 -0.28
CA MET A 148 -1.40 15.70 1.04
C MET A 148 -1.22 14.35 1.74
N GLU A 149 -1.03 13.29 0.96
CA GLU A 149 -0.76 11.95 1.46
C GLU A 149 0.67 11.87 2.03
N ASN A 150 1.64 12.47 1.34
CA ASN A 150 3.03 12.54 1.82
C ASN A 150 3.21 13.55 2.96
N ALA A 151 2.35 14.58 3.00
CA ALA A 151 2.40 15.64 3.99
C ALA A 151 2.02 15.18 5.40
N ASN A 152 1.24 14.10 5.55
CA ASN A 152 0.94 13.47 6.84
C ASN A 152 2.15 12.64 7.31
N CYS A 153 3.19 13.35 7.76
CA CYS A 153 4.47 12.82 8.15
C CYS A 153 4.48 12.13 9.51
N ASP A 154 3.48 12.26 10.37
CA ASP A 154 3.38 11.53 11.65
C ASP A 154 2.31 10.40 11.65
N LEU A 155 1.42 10.39 10.65
CA LEU A 155 0.31 9.45 10.45
C LEU A 155 -0.79 9.52 11.50
N ASP A 156 -1.02 10.68 12.10
CA ASP A 156 -2.10 10.87 13.08
C ASP A 156 -3.50 11.08 12.44
N GLY A 157 -3.52 11.30 11.11
CA GLY A 157 -4.72 11.46 10.30
C GLY A 157 -5.06 12.91 9.94
N GLY A 158 -4.25 13.87 10.40
CA GLY A 158 -4.25 15.26 9.98
C GLY A 158 -3.04 15.61 9.10
N VAL A 159 -3.05 16.85 8.58
CA VAL A 159 -1.83 17.51 8.12
C VAL A 159 -1.71 18.79 8.93
N ASP A 160 -0.86 18.78 9.94
CA ASP A 160 -0.67 19.88 10.88
C ASP A 160 0.82 20.10 11.26
N ILE A 161 1.05 20.90 12.31
CA ILE A 161 2.41 21.28 12.73
C ILE A 161 3.22 20.10 13.29
N SER A 162 2.56 19.03 13.76
CA SER A 162 3.22 17.80 14.17
C SER A 162 3.90 17.10 13.00
N ASP A 163 3.31 17.14 11.81
CA ASP A 163 3.91 16.62 10.59
C ASP A 163 5.17 17.36 10.18
N ALA A 164 5.13 18.70 10.22
CA ALA A 164 6.32 19.52 9.95
C ALA A 164 7.44 19.21 10.96
N THR A 165 7.07 18.98 12.23
CA THR A 165 8.02 18.59 13.27
C THR A 165 8.63 17.20 13.00
N ALA A 166 7.80 16.22 12.62
CA ALA A 166 8.25 14.89 12.26
C ALA A 166 9.20 14.90 11.06
N LEU A 167 8.85 15.66 10.01
CA LEU A 167 9.66 15.83 8.81
C LEU A 167 11.01 16.50 9.11
N ILE A 168 11.02 17.59 9.90
CA ILE A 168 12.27 18.27 10.26
C ILE A 168 13.17 17.36 11.11
N ASN A 169 12.61 16.61 12.06
CA ASN A 169 13.40 15.67 12.86
C ASN A 169 14.05 14.60 11.98
N TYR A 170 13.30 14.03 11.04
CA TYR A 170 13.82 13.07 10.06
C TYR A 170 15.00 13.66 9.26
N LEU A 171 14.86 14.90 8.76
CA LEU A 171 15.93 15.57 8.00
C LEU A 171 17.19 15.87 8.84
N LEU A 172 17.04 16.02 10.17
CA LEU A 172 18.15 16.31 11.07
C LEU A 172 18.83 15.05 11.63
N GLU A 173 18.10 13.94 11.76
CA GLU A 173 18.65 12.67 12.25
C GLU A 173 19.67 12.04 11.29
N ASP A 174 19.60 12.35 9.99
CA ASP A 174 20.58 11.92 8.98
C ASP A 174 21.91 12.73 8.98
N THR A 175 22.11 13.67 9.92
CA THR A 175 23.23 14.64 9.88
C THR A 175 24.34 14.48 10.93
N TRP A 176 24.45 13.33 11.63
CA TRP A 176 25.50 13.09 12.64
C TRP A 176 26.29 11.79 12.46
#